data_AF-A0A0P7XQE7-F1
#
_entry.id   AF-A0A0P7XQE7-F1
#
_cell.length_a   1.000
_cell.length_b   1.000
_cell.length_c   1.000
_cell.angle_alpha   90.00
_cell.angle_beta   90.00
_cell.angle_gamma   90.00
#
_symmetry.space_group_name_H-M   'P 1'
#
loop_
_entity.id
_entity.type
_entity.pdbx_description
1 polymer ?
#
loop_
_entity_poly.entity_id
_entity_poly.type
_entity_poly.pdbx_seq_one_letter_code
_entity_poly.pdbx_strand_id
1 'polypeptide(L)'
;DYLRGKAMYQATLCQSCHTMQGEGGIVGPDLTQLGTRFSKKDILEATINPSDVISEQYHATVFELKDGGSVVGRLVNENEEAYFVSQNPFAPDDLREVPKSTVSFTKNSEVSIMLPGLINRLNEEELKDLMAYLIAGGNENHELFQNKSTAER
;
A
#
# COMPACT_ATOMS: atom_id res chain seq x y z
N ASP A 1 6.25 9.56 -18.61
CA ASP A 1 6.27 11.00 -18.30
C ASP A 1 6.23 11.18 -16.79
N TYR A 2 7.16 11.96 -16.23
CA TYR A 2 7.28 12.11 -14.77
C TYR A 2 6.06 12.77 -14.14
N LEU A 3 5.58 13.89 -14.70
CA LEU A 3 4.49 14.67 -14.13
C LEU A 3 3.17 13.89 -14.18
N ARG A 4 2.92 13.20 -15.31
CA ARG A 4 1.75 12.29 -15.40
C ARG A 4 1.88 11.14 -14.41
N GLY A 5 3.04 10.52 -14.28
CA GLY A 5 3.26 9.42 -13.33
C GLY A 5 3.03 9.84 -11.88
N LYS A 6 3.54 11.02 -11.48
CA LYS A 6 3.26 11.62 -10.16
C LYS A 6 1.77 11.88 -9.97
N ALA A 7 1.10 12.47 -10.98
CA ALA A 7 -0.33 12.72 -10.92
C ALA A 7 -1.14 11.42 -10.79
N MET A 8 -0.74 10.35 -11.48
CA MET A 8 -1.39 9.05 -11.36
C MET A 8 -1.18 8.44 -9.99
N TYR A 9 0.03 8.51 -9.42
CA TYR A 9 0.33 8.05 -8.06
C TYR A 9 -0.59 8.69 -7.01
N GLN A 10 -0.86 9.99 -7.17
CA GLN A 10 -1.79 10.73 -6.31
C GLN A 10 -3.24 10.34 -6.58
N ALA A 11 -3.64 10.32 -7.86
CA ALA A 11 -4.98 9.96 -8.25
C ALA A 11 -5.32 8.56 -7.74
N THR A 12 -4.41 7.57 -7.86
CA THR A 12 -4.54 6.17 -7.40
C THR A 12 -4.46 5.98 -5.89
N LEU A 13 -4.44 7.05 -5.11
CA LEU A 13 -4.38 7.04 -3.65
C LEU A 13 -3.14 6.33 -3.08
N CYS A 14 -2.12 6.09 -3.89
CA CYS A 14 -0.90 5.45 -3.43
C CYS A 14 -0.21 6.35 -2.38
N GLN A 15 -0.21 7.67 -2.60
CA GLN A 15 0.35 8.65 -1.65
C GLN A 15 -0.36 8.64 -0.29
N SER A 16 -1.64 8.23 -0.23
CA SER A 16 -2.39 8.22 1.03
C SER A 16 -1.86 7.18 2.02
N CYS A 17 -1.24 6.10 1.53
CA CYS A 17 -0.76 5.01 2.37
C CYS A 17 0.76 4.85 2.34
N HIS A 18 1.40 5.16 1.21
CA HIS A 18 2.82 4.95 1.00
C HIS A 18 3.59 6.26 1.03
N THR A 19 4.82 6.18 1.52
CA THR A 19 5.79 7.25 1.42
C THR A 19 6.57 7.13 0.11
N MET A 20 6.92 8.28 -0.47
CA MET A 20 7.81 8.43 -1.61
C MET A 20 8.66 9.68 -1.39
N GLN A 21 9.98 9.55 -1.34
CA GLN A 21 10.91 10.67 -1.09
C GLN A 21 10.58 11.44 0.21
N GLY A 22 10.10 10.73 1.24
CA GLY A 22 9.71 11.34 2.52
C GLY A 22 8.32 11.99 2.55
N GLU A 23 7.56 11.96 1.44
CA GLU A 23 6.19 12.48 1.38
C GLU A 23 5.16 11.35 1.26
N GLY A 24 4.03 11.47 1.96
CA GLY A 24 2.89 10.54 1.87
C GLY A 24 2.53 9.87 3.20
N GLY A 25 1.79 8.77 3.10
CA GLY A 25 1.34 7.98 4.25
C GLY A 25 2.40 7.00 4.77
N ILE A 26 2.19 6.54 6.00
CA ILE A 26 3.08 5.60 6.71
C ILE A 26 2.44 4.24 6.97
N VAL A 27 1.29 3.97 6.36
CA VAL A 27 0.53 2.72 6.55
C VAL A 27 1.15 1.57 5.75
N GLY A 28 1.56 1.87 4.52
CA GLY A 28 2.31 0.96 3.65
C GLY A 28 3.80 1.25 3.66
N PRO A 29 4.61 0.40 3.01
CA PRO A 29 6.05 0.58 2.89
C PRO A 29 6.43 1.86 2.14
N ASP A 30 7.62 2.38 2.46
CA ASP A 30 8.31 3.36 1.63
C ASP A 30 8.64 2.78 0.25
N LEU A 31 8.19 3.47 -0.81
CA LEU A 31 8.35 3.07 -2.20
C LEU A 31 9.54 3.75 -2.89
N THR A 32 10.29 4.61 -2.19
CA THR A 32 11.42 5.37 -2.74
C THR A 32 12.45 4.47 -3.41
N GLN A 33 12.74 3.31 -2.80
CA GLN A 33 13.74 2.37 -3.32
C GLN A 33 13.11 1.17 -4.05
N LEU A 34 11.81 1.23 -4.36
CA LEU A 34 11.05 0.09 -4.89
C LEU A 34 11.69 -0.51 -6.15
N GLY A 35 12.02 0.31 -7.14
CA GLY A 35 12.60 -0.14 -8.41
C GLY A 35 14.03 -0.69 -8.32
N THR A 36 14.73 -0.51 -7.19
CA THR A 36 16.05 -1.12 -6.95
C THR A 36 15.96 -2.52 -6.35
N ARG A 37 14.79 -2.87 -5.77
CA ARG A 37 14.56 -4.09 -5.00
C ARG A 37 13.69 -5.10 -5.72
N PHE A 38 12.81 -4.65 -6.60
CA PHE A 38 11.79 -5.47 -7.25
C PHE A 38 11.80 -5.27 -8.77
N SER A 39 11.49 -6.34 -9.51
CA SER A 39 11.35 -6.23 -10.95
C SER A 39 10.07 -5.48 -11.34
N LYS A 40 9.98 -5.00 -12.57
CA LYS A 40 8.76 -4.36 -13.09
C LYS A 40 7.54 -5.27 -12.99
N LYS A 41 7.75 -6.57 -13.18
CA LYS A 41 6.71 -7.59 -13.09
C LYS A 41 6.21 -7.72 -11.65
N ASP A 42 7.12 -7.84 -10.68
CA ASP A 42 6.75 -7.99 -9.26
C ASP A 42 5.98 -6.77 -8.76
N ILE A 43 6.42 -5.57 -9.15
CA ILE A 43 5.73 -4.31 -8.80
C ILE A 43 4.30 -4.31 -9.36
N LEU A 44 4.14 -4.69 -10.63
CA LEU A 44 2.83 -4.72 -11.28
C LEU A 44 1.92 -5.79 -10.67
N GLU A 45 2.44 -6.99 -10.43
CA GLU A 45 1.69 -8.09 -9.79
C GLU A 45 1.23 -7.69 -8.39
N ALA A 46 2.11 -7.13 -7.55
CA ALA A 46 1.74 -6.65 -6.21
C ALA A 46 0.73 -5.48 -6.26
N THR A 47 0.76 -4.66 -7.31
CA THR A 47 -0.20 -3.56 -7.49
C THR A 47 -1.59 -4.06 -7.90
N ILE A 48 -1.64 -5.09 -8.76
CA ILE A 48 -2.90 -5.68 -9.25
C ILE A 48 -3.51 -6.58 -8.15
N ASN A 49 -2.69 -7.43 -7.54
CA ASN A 49 -3.09 -8.42 -6.55
C ASN A 49 -2.34 -8.20 -5.22
N PRO A 50 -2.68 -7.16 -4.44
CA PRO A 50 -1.98 -6.83 -3.21
C PRO A 50 -2.10 -7.89 -2.10
N SER A 51 -3.03 -8.84 -2.22
CA SER A 51 -3.23 -9.94 -1.27
C SER A 51 -2.40 -11.20 -1.59
N ASP A 52 -1.78 -11.30 -2.77
CA ASP A 52 -1.03 -12.51 -3.15
C ASP A 52 0.22 -12.71 -2.27
N VAL A 53 0.90 -11.61 -1.94
CA VAL A 53 2.06 -11.60 -1.04
C VAL A 53 1.96 -10.40 -0.11
N ILE A 54 1.67 -10.67 1.16
CA ILE A 54 1.62 -9.65 2.22
C ILE A 54 2.81 -9.88 3.13
N SER A 55 3.62 -8.84 3.34
CA SER A 55 4.71 -8.93 4.32
C SER A 55 4.13 -8.97 5.73
N GLU A 56 4.72 -9.78 6.62
CA GLU A 56 4.30 -9.93 8.03
C GLU A 56 4.05 -8.58 8.73
N GLN A 57 4.89 -7.58 8.48
CA GLN A 57 4.78 -6.25 9.09
C GLN A 57 3.57 -5.42 8.62
N TYR A 58 2.92 -5.80 7.52
CA TYR A 58 1.76 -5.09 6.93
C TYR A 58 0.47 -5.92 6.93
N HIS A 59 0.46 -7.11 7.53
CA HIS A 59 -0.77 -7.88 7.67
C HIS A 59 -1.79 -7.13 8.53
N ALA A 60 -3.05 -7.15 8.08
CA ALA A 60 -4.15 -6.96 9.01
C ALA A 60 -4.28 -8.20 9.91
N THR A 61 -4.75 -7.98 11.13
CA THR A 61 -5.12 -9.03 12.07
C THR A 61 -6.64 -9.17 12.08
N VAL A 62 -7.11 -10.41 12.01
CA VAL A 62 -8.50 -10.78 12.27
C VAL A 62 -8.60 -11.16 13.74
N PHE A 63 -9.42 -10.44 14.50
CA PHE A 63 -9.77 -10.71 15.89
C PHE A 63 -11.16 -11.35 15.90
N GLU A 64 -11.22 -12.66 16.09
CA GLU A 64 -12.48 -13.37 16.23
C GLU A 64 -12.97 -13.19 17.66
N LEU A 65 -14.19 -12.70 17.83
CA LEU A 65 -14.77 -12.38 19.12
C LEU A 65 -15.59 -13.55 19.67
N LYS A 66 -15.72 -13.62 21.00
CA LYS A 66 -16.47 -14.68 21.70
C LYS A 66 -17.98 -14.63 21.45
N ASP A 67 -18.50 -13.50 21.00
CA ASP A 67 -19.89 -13.32 20.60
C ASP A 67 -20.18 -13.80 19.17
N GLY A 68 -19.17 -14.31 18.46
CA GLY A 68 -19.25 -14.78 17.08
C GLY A 68 -19.04 -13.69 16.03
N GLY A 69 -18.79 -12.44 16.43
CA GLY A 69 -18.38 -11.36 15.53
C GLY A 69 -16.88 -11.39 15.25
N SER A 70 -16.43 -10.49 14.37
CA SER A 70 -15.01 -10.27 14.13
C SER A 70 -14.66 -8.80 13.94
N VAL A 71 -13.42 -8.45 14.28
CA VAL A 71 -12.81 -7.16 13.99
C VAL A 71 -11.61 -7.40 13.09
N VAL A 72 -11.48 -6.63 12.01
CA VAL A 72 -10.35 -6.74 11.09
C VAL A 72 -9.68 -5.39 10.95
N GLY A 73 -8.37 -5.35 11.14
CA GLY A 73 -7.58 -4.14 10.95
C GLY A 73 -6.12 -4.35 11.30
N ARG A 74 -5.32 -3.30 11.14
CA ARG A 74 -3.91 -3.31 11.53
C ARG A 74 -3.79 -3.22 13.05
N LEU A 75 -3.11 -4.17 13.67
CA LEU A 75 -2.72 -4.04 15.07
C LEU A 75 -1.67 -2.94 15.19
N VAL A 76 -2.01 -1.82 15.83
CA VAL A 76 -1.11 -0.66 15.99
C VAL A 76 -0.33 -0.78 17.30
N ASN A 77 -1.00 -1.18 18.36
CA ASN A 77 -0.40 -1.42 19.67
C ASN A 77 -1.28 -2.37 20.50
N GLU A 78 -0.72 -2.91 21.58
CA GLU A 78 -1.48 -3.65 22.60
C GLU A 78 -0.96 -3.31 24.01
N ASN A 79 -1.83 -3.43 25.00
CA ASN A 79 -1.46 -3.42 26.41
C ASN A 79 -1.96 -4.70 27.10
N GLU A 80 -1.93 -4.76 28.42
CA GLU A 80 -2.37 -5.95 29.18
C GLU A 80 -3.86 -6.28 28.98
N GLU A 81 -4.71 -5.28 28.72
CA GLU A 81 -6.17 -5.41 28.71
C GLU A 81 -6.77 -5.40 27.30
N ALA A 82 -6.15 -4.71 26.33
CA ALA A 82 -6.75 -4.42 25.03
C ALA A 82 -5.75 -4.38 23.86
N TYR A 83 -6.28 -4.63 22.67
CA TYR A 83 -5.65 -4.32 21.39
C TYR A 83 -6.15 -2.97 20.86
N PHE A 84 -5.25 -2.20 20.23
CA PHE A 84 -5.60 -0.96 19.52
C PHE A 84 -5.46 -1.19 18.03
N VAL A 85 -6.59 -1.19 17.34
CA VAL A 85 -6.71 -1.67 15.95
C VAL A 85 -7.15 -0.53 15.04
N SER A 86 -6.35 -0.26 14.01
CA SER A 86 -6.73 0.66 12.94
C SER A 86 -7.47 -0.12 11.85
N GLN A 87 -8.76 0.17 11.68
CA GLN A 87 -9.61 -0.49 10.66
C GLN A 87 -9.63 0.28 9.33
N ASN A 88 -9.26 1.56 9.35
CA ASN A 88 -9.30 2.43 8.18
C ASN A 88 -7.87 2.91 7.82
N PRO A 89 -7.31 2.48 6.68
CA PRO A 89 -5.96 2.92 6.28
C PRO A 89 -5.88 4.43 5.98
N PHE A 90 -6.99 5.10 5.71
CA PHE A 90 -7.03 6.55 5.49
C PHE A 90 -7.16 7.37 6.80
N ALA A 91 -7.41 6.71 7.92
CA ALA A 91 -7.45 7.30 9.25
C ALA A 91 -6.65 6.41 10.21
N PRO A 92 -5.32 6.31 10.04
CA PRO A 92 -4.50 5.34 10.76
C PRO A 92 -4.47 5.57 12.28
N ASP A 93 -4.76 6.78 12.72
CA ASP A 93 -4.80 7.19 14.12
C ASP A 93 -6.20 7.01 14.76
N ASP A 94 -7.22 6.67 13.96
CA ASP A 94 -8.54 6.29 14.47
C ASP A 94 -8.50 4.82 14.91
N LEU A 95 -8.21 4.62 16.19
CA LEU A 95 -7.99 3.30 16.78
C LEU A 95 -9.24 2.80 17.49
N ARG A 96 -9.67 1.61 17.11
CA ARG A 96 -10.66 0.84 17.85
C ARG A 96 -9.97 0.06 18.96
N GLU A 97 -10.42 0.27 20.19
CA GLU A 97 -10.05 -0.57 21.32
C GLU A 97 -10.83 -1.89 21.26
N VAL A 98 -10.11 -3.01 21.32
CA VAL A 98 -10.67 -4.37 21.35
C VAL A 98 -10.18 -5.05 22.64
N PRO A 99 -11.05 -5.20 23.66
CA PRO A 99 -10.65 -5.84 24.91
C PRO A 99 -10.24 -7.29 24.68
N LYS A 100 -9.08 -7.70 25.20
CA LYS A 100 -8.54 -9.07 25.05
C LYS A 100 -9.48 -10.12 25.61
N SER A 101 -10.23 -9.76 26.66
CA SER A 101 -11.24 -10.62 27.27
C SER A 101 -12.37 -11.00 26.32
N THR A 102 -12.64 -10.20 25.28
CA THR A 102 -13.69 -10.45 24.26
C THR A 102 -13.17 -11.26 23.08
N VAL A 103 -11.86 -11.36 22.90
CA VAL A 103 -11.23 -12.07 21.77
C VAL A 103 -11.14 -13.56 22.08
N SER A 104 -11.57 -14.38 21.13
CA SER A 104 -11.41 -15.83 21.15
C SER A 104 -10.06 -16.27 20.60
N PHE A 105 -9.67 -15.74 19.43
CA PHE A 105 -8.33 -15.93 18.86
C PHE A 105 -8.02 -14.86 17.82
N THR A 106 -6.75 -14.74 17.47
CA THR A 106 -6.26 -13.84 16.42
C THR A 106 -5.58 -14.63 15.31
N LYS A 107 -5.74 -14.18 14.07
CA LYS A 107 -4.97 -14.70 12.92
C LYS A 107 -4.63 -13.58 11.95
N ASN A 108 -3.61 -13.80 11.13
CA ASN A 108 -3.32 -12.89 10.02
C ASN A 108 -4.44 -12.97 8.97
N SER A 109 -4.82 -11.81 8.45
CA SER A 109 -5.74 -11.69 7.32
C SER A 109 -5.05 -12.16 6.04
N GLU A 110 -5.77 -12.94 5.23
CA GLU A 110 -5.37 -13.27 3.84
C GLU A 110 -5.66 -12.12 2.88
N VAL A 111 -6.40 -11.10 3.33
CA VAL A 111 -6.73 -9.90 2.55
C VAL A 111 -5.83 -8.75 3.00
N SER A 112 -5.19 -8.10 2.03
CA SER A 112 -4.33 -6.94 2.24
C SER A 112 -5.12 -5.70 2.64
N ILE A 113 -4.48 -4.82 3.41
CA ILE A 113 -5.00 -3.47 3.70
C ILE A 113 -4.89 -2.57 2.45
N MET A 114 -3.95 -2.87 1.55
CA MET A 114 -3.88 -2.21 0.25
C MET A 114 -5.06 -2.68 -0.61
N LEU A 115 -5.92 -1.74 -0.98
CA LEU A 115 -7.14 -2.02 -1.73
C LEU A 115 -6.79 -2.47 -3.17
N PRO A 116 -7.38 -3.57 -3.67
CA PRO A 116 -7.21 -3.97 -5.06
C PRO A 116 -7.96 -3.00 -5.99
N GLY A 117 -7.56 -2.96 -7.26
CA GLY A 117 -8.27 -2.22 -8.31
C GLY A 117 -8.13 -0.70 -8.27
N LEU A 118 -7.26 -0.14 -7.42
CA LEU A 118 -6.98 1.30 -7.37
C LEU A 118 -6.48 1.87 -8.72
N ILE A 119 -5.84 1.03 -9.53
CA ILE A 119 -5.33 1.38 -10.86
C ILE A 119 -6.35 1.18 -11.98
N ASN A 120 -7.54 0.61 -11.72
CA ASN A 120 -8.48 0.20 -12.78
C ASN A 120 -9.06 1.37 -13.59
N ARG A 121 -8.94 2.60 -13.09
CA ARG A 121 -9.37 3.79 -13.81
C ARG A 121 -8.33 4.32 -14.81
N LEU A 122 -7.11 3.79 -14.77
CA LEU A 122 -6.02 4.23 -15.62
C LEU A 122 -6.11 3.57 -16.99
N ASN A 123 -5.84 4.33 -18.05
CA ASN A 123 -5.55 3.76 -19.36
C ASN A 123 -4.09 3.22 -19.43
N GLU A 124 -3.74 2.59 -20.56
CA GLU A 124 -2.42 1.97 -20.74
C GLU A 124 -1.25 2.96 -20.57
N GLU A 125 -1.35 4.16 -21.15
CA GLU A 125 -0.29 5.16 -21.07
C GLU A 125 -0.18 5.75 -19.66
N GLU A 126 -1.31 5.94 -18.96
CA GLU A 126 -1.33 6.38 -17.57
C GLU A 126 -0.72 5.34 -16.63
N LEU A 127 -1.04 4.05 -16.84
CA LEU A 127 -0.45 2.96 -16.06
C LEU A 127 1.05 2.85 -16.31
N LYS A 128 1.50 2.99 -17.56
CA LYS A 128 2.91 2.99 -17.91
C LYS A 128 3.67 4.14 -17.24
N ASP A 129 3.07 5.32 -17.18
CA ASP A 129 3.65 6.48 -16.50
C ASP A 129 3.69 6.32 -14.98
N LEU A 130 2.63 5.75 -14.38
CA LEU A 130 2.63 5.36 -12.96
C LEU A 130 3.75 4.37 -12.65
N MET A 131 3.88 3.31 -13.47
CA MET A 131 4.93 2.32 -13.31
C MET A 131 6.32 2.95 -13.43
N ALA A 132 6.53 3.85 -14.40
CA ALA A 132 7.79 4.57 -14.53
C ALA A 132 8.10 5.41 -13.27
N TYR A 133 7.10 6.07 -12.69
CA TYR A 133 7.25 6.85 -11.45
C TYR A 133 7.60 5.98 -10.24
N LEU A 134 6.94 4.83 -10.08
CA LEU A 134 7.21 3.85 -9.03
C LEU A 134 8.62 3.25 -9.15
N ILE A 135 9.03 2.85 -10.36
CA ILE A 135 10.36 2.28 -10.62
C ILE A 135 11.44 3.33 -10.36
N ALA A 136 11.21 4.57 -10.78
CA ALA A 136 12.15 5.66 -10.57
C ALA A 136 12.21 6.16 -9.12
N GLY A 137 11.37 5.64 -8.21
CA GLY A 137 11.36 6.08 -6.81
C GLY A 137 10.98 7.55 -6.67
N GLY A 138 10.12 8.07 -7.54
CA GLY A 138 9.74 9.48 -7.57
C GLY A 138 10.86 10.45 -7.96
N ASN A 139 12.01 9.96 -8.43
CA ASN A 139 13.12 10.79 -8.91
C ASN A 139 12.89 11.28 -10.34
N GLU A 140 12.67 12.59 -10.51
CA GLU A 140 12.49 13.24 -11.82
C GLU A 140 13.72 13.11 -12.73
N ASN A 141 14.91 12.98 -12.15
CA ASN A 141 16.17 12.90 -12.87
C ASN A 141 16.56 11.46 -13.25
N HIS A 142 15.71 10.48 -12.99
CA HIS A 142 15.95 9.08 -13.34
C HIS A 142 16.03 8.88 -14.86
N GLU A 143 16.89 7.96 -15.32
CA GLU A 143 17.15 7.70 -16.75
C GLU A 143 15.88 7.42 -17.59
N LEU A 144 14.86 6.85 -16.95
CA LEU A 144 13.54 6.59 -17.53
C LEU A 144 12.82 7.85 -18.03
N PHE A 145 13.17 9.02 -17.51
CA PHE A 145 12.58 10.31 -17.90
C PHE A 145 13.49 11.16 -18.77
N GLN A 146 14.78 10.81 -18.85
CA GLN A 146 15.78 11.55 -19.64
C GLN A 146 15.74 11.19 -21.13
N ASN A 147 15.31 9.97 -21.48
CA ASN A 147 15.30 9.47 -22.85
C ASN A 147 13.98 9.70 -23.60
N LYS A 148 13.51 10.95 -23.70
CA LYS A 148 12.40 11.31 -24.60
C LYS A 148 12.80 11.42 -26.09
N SER A 149 14.06 11.21 -26.48
CA SER A 149 14.53 11.49 -27.86
C SER A 149 14.65 10.30 -28.84
N THR A 150 14.31 9.07 -28.44
CA THR A 150 14.51 7.88 -29.31
C THR A 150 13.26 7.11 -29.71
N ALA A 151 12.05 7.57 -29.36
CA ALA A 151 10.80 6.88 -29.69
C ALA A 151 10.14 7.32 -31.02
N GLU A 152 10.78 8.20 -31.81
CA GLU A 152 10.27 8.67 -33.12
C GLU A 152 11.22 8.35 -34.30
N ARG A 153 11.92 7.20 -34.29
CA ARG A 153 12.62 6.69 -35.47
C ARG A 153 12.30 5.25 -35.75
#